data_AF-A0A7X5JJE8-F1
#
_entry.id   AF-A0A7X5JJE8-F1
#
_cell.length_a   1.000
_cell.length_b   1.000
_cell.length_c   1.000
_cell.angle_alpha   90.00
_cell.angle_beta   90.00
_cell.angle_gamma   90.00
#
_symmetry.space_group_name_H-M   'P 1'
#
loop_
_entity.id
_entity.type
_entity.pdbx_description
1 polymer ?
#
loop_
_entity_poly.entity_id
_entity_poly.type
_entity_poly.pdbx_seq_one_letter_code
_entity_poly.pdbx_strand_id
1 'polypeptide(L)'
;MFGFKKKEKNFYGQFRVEFKEIWKDIFFIYRNFIHWTLSKIIISAWGIALGVLVMIPFLLLMFIFGLIDPINWLSIFSKEVNSQDVLLGALAGNPFWFITMIFLFVVLMLAFVFATNYYIFLLAKMYFYSVRGKLLNYKKNLYFSKHYITKFFAILSWIVMYLLAPAIIVVGGVFFLYYLLNIGVISVSLFSIFLFIFIVLFVITEFYLFYRIIFSYIILAFEKKENTEKKSLSYIKESISLTGGKSIIKFVFILVVYAFILLPIQTIQDSLNTASYNMSTAVAYKSELIENIEAEDVKYFEYITKKYKSNTSEELLDKISLYTKLSFFVYFLRYFLFGGIGVLLLSSFYYHVLLRKK
;
A
#
# COMPACT_ATOMS: atom_id res chain seq x y z
N MET A 1 -10.09 44.00 14.69
CA MET A 1 -10.74 42.82 14.04
C MET A 1 -10.95 43.16 12.56
N PHE A 2 -10.87 42.17 11.66
CA PHE A 2 -11.02 42.26 10.18
C PHE A 2 -9.75 42.49 9.32
N GLY A 3 -8.70 41.71 9.57
CA GLY A 3 -7.62 41.45 8.59
C GLY A 3 -7.69 40.07 7.90
N PHE A 4 -8.54 39.15 8.38
CA PHE A 4 -8.54 37.75 7.94
C PHE A 4 -9.32 37.48 6.63
N LYS A 5 -10.37 38.27 6.32
CA LYS A 5 -11.23 38.03 5.14
C LYS A 5 -10.52 38.21 3.78
N LYS A 6 -9.45 39.04 3.70
CA LYS A 6 -8.76 39.32 2.43
C LYS A 6 -7.77 38.21 2.02
N LYS A 7 -7.20 37.47 2.98
CA LYS A 7 -6.32 36.31 2.71
C LYS A 7 -7.10 35.04 2.35
N GLU A 8 -8.29 34.83 2.90
CA GLU A 8 -9.11 33.65 2.60
C GLU A 8 -9.74 33.70 1.20
N LYS A 9 -10.18 34.87 0.72
CA LYS A 9 -10.67 35.02 -0.66
C LYS A 9 -9.63 34.61 -1.71
N ASN A 10 -8.34 34.81 -1.44
CA ASN A 10 -7.27 34.36 -2.32
C ASN A 10 -7.01 32.84 -2.23
N PHE A 11 -7.22 32.21 -1.08
CA PHE A 11 -6.96 30.77 -0.92
C PHE A 11 -7.89 29.92 -1.79
N TYR A 12 -9.20 30.15 -1.71
CA TYR A 12 -10.18 29.38 -2.48
C TYR A 12 -10.12 29.67 -3.99
N GLY A 13 -9.90 30.94 -4.37
CA GLY A 13 -9.73 31.33 -5.77
C GLY A 13 -8.51 30.66 -6.41
N GLN A 14 -7.37 30.70 -5.72
CA GLN A 14 -6.15 30.04 -6.18
C GLN A 14 -6.30 28.52 -6.20
N PHE A 15 -6.90 27.92 -5.17
CA PHE A 15 -7.11 26.47 -5.12
C PHE A 15 -8.01 25.98 -6.26
N ARG A 16 -9.05 26.73 -6.65
CA ARG A 16 -9.90 26.38 -7.79
C ARG A 16 -9.11 26.30 -9.10
N VAL A 17 -8.18 27.23 -9.32
CA VAL A 17 -7.31 27.22 -10.50
C VAL A 17 -6.36 26.02 -10.45
N GLU A 18 -5.67 25.81 -9.32
CA GLU A 18 -4.78 24.66 -9.10
C GLU A 18 -5.51 23.33 -9.33
N PHE A 19 -6.70 23.17 -8.76
CA PHE A 19 -7.53 21.99 -8.92
C PHE A 19 -7.91 21.75 -10.39
N LYS A 20 -8.31 22.81 -11.12
CA LYS A 20 -8.63 22.71 -12.54
C LYS A 20 -7.42 22.23 -13.37
N GLU A 21 -6.21 22.74 -13.07
CA GLU A 21 -4.99 22.29 -13.75
C GLU A 21 -4.65 20.82 -13.45
N ILE A 22 -4.87 20.36 -12.21
CA ILE A 22 -4.68 18.95 -11.86
C ILE A 22 -5.58 18.04 -12.70
N TRP A 23 -6.87 18.37 -12.84
CA TRP A 23 -7.79 17.58 -13.66
C TRP A 23 -7.48 17.66 -15.16
N LYS A 24 -7.00 18.80 -15.66
CA LYS A 24 -6.54 18.92 -17.04
C LYS A 24 -5.38 17.97 -17.34
N ASP A 25 -4.42 17.86 -16.43
CA ASP A 25 -3.27 16.96 -16.62
C ASP A 25 -3.70 15.49 -16.64
N ILE A 26 -4.65 15.11 -15.77
CA ILE A 26 -5.25 13.76 -15.80
C ILE A 26 -5.95 13.53 -17.14
N PHE A 27 -6.82 14.45 -17.56
CA PHE A 27 -7.54 14.32 -18.82
C PHE A 27 -6.59 14.24 -20.02
N PHE A 28 -5.52 15.02 -20.04
CA PHE A 28 -4.50 14.98 -21.08
C PHE A 28 -3.81 13.62 -21.19
N ILE A 29 -3.50 12.99 -20.04
CA ILE A 29 -2.90 11.66 -20.01
C ILE A 29 -3.90 10.60 -20.50
N TYR A 30 -5.16 10.70 -20.07
CA TYR A 30 -6.21 9.79 -20.52
C TYR A 30 -6.62 9.97 -21.98
N ARG A 31 -6.36 11.14 -22.58
CA ARG A 31 -6.47 11.32 -24.04
C ARG A 31 -5.52 10.39 -24.80
N ASN A 32 -4.38 10.04 -24.19
CA ASN A 32 -3.43 9.05 -24.70
C ASN A 32 -3.59 7.70 -23.97
N PHE A 33 -4.84 7.25 -23.78
CA PHE A 33 -5.22 6.09 -22.95
C PHE A 33 -4.38 4.84 -23.22
N ILE A 34 -4.14 4.51 -24.50
CA ILE A 34 -3.38 3.31 -24.89
C ILE A 34 -1.93 3.42 -24.42
N HIS A 35 -1.27 4.55 -24.68
CA HIS A 35 0.12 4.79 -24.28
C HIS A 35 0.26 4.80 -22.75
N TRP A 36 -0.67 5.45 -22.05
CA TRP A 36 -0.72 5.47 -20.58
C TRP A 36 -0.88 4.04 -20.03
N THR A 37 -1.83 3.28 -20.55
CA THR A 37 -2.11 1.90 -20.13
C THR A 37 -0.91 0.99 -20.36
N LEU A 38 -0.33 1.02 -21.56
CA LEU A 38 0.84 0.20 -21.89
C LEU A 38 2.01 0.53 -20.97
N SER A 39 2.25 1.82 -20.72
CA SER A 39 3.33 2.25 -19.83
C SER A 39 3.09 1.81 -18.39
N LYS A 40 1.85 1.86 -17.89
CA LYS A 40 1.51 1.32 -16.56
C LYS A 40 1.85 -0.15 -16.46
N ILE A 41 1.44 -0.96 -17.44
CA ILE A 41 1.71 -2.40 -17.45
C ILE A 41 3.22 -2.65 -17.43
N ILE A 42 3.97 -2.00 -18.33
CA ILE A 42 5.43 -2.17 -18.42
C ILE A 42 6.11 -1.75 -17.11
N ILE A 43 5.73 -0.60 -16.54
CA ILE A 43 6.29 -0.09 -15.28
C ILE A 43 5.93 -0.99 -14.10
N SER A 44 4.70 -1.49 -14.03
CA SER A 44 4.26 -2.41 -12.98
C SER A 44 5.00 -3.74 -13.06
N ALA A 45 5.10 -4.34 -14.25
CA ALA A 45 5.86 -5.57 -14.47
C ALA A 45 7.33 -5.38 -14.09
N TRP A 46 7.92 -4.23 -14.45
CA TRP A 46 9.29 -3.89 -14.08
C TRP A 46 9.48 -3.72 -12.57
N GLY A 47 8.56 -3.03 -11.89
CA GLY A 47 8.59 -2.87 -10.43
C GLY A 47 8.51 -4.20 -9.69
N ILE A 48 7.67 -5.13 -10.17
CA ILE A 48 7.57 -6.49 -9.62
C ILE A 48 8.87 -7.27 -9.89
N ALA A 49 9.40 -7.23 -11.11
CA ALA A 49 10.65 -7.90 -11.44
C ALA A 49 11.82 -7.40 -10.58
N LEU A 50 11.94 -6.08 -10.38
CA LEU A 50 12.92 -5.49 -9.48
C LEU A 50 12.71 -5.96 -8.04
N GLY A 51 11.46 -6.02 -7.57
CA GLY A 51 11.11 -6.58 -6.27
C GLY A 51 11.63 -8.00 -6.09
N VAL A 52 11.31 -8.88 -7.02
CA VAL A 52 11.78 -10.28 -7.01
C VAL A 52 13.30 -10.35 -7.02
N LEU A 53 13.98 -9.59 -7.88
CA LEU A 53 15.45 -9.59 -7.97
C LEU A 53 16.11 -9.18 -6.64
N VAL A 54 15.55 -8.18 -5.95
CA VAL A 54 16.05 -7.72 -4.65
C VAL A 54 15.79 -8.75 -3.54
N MET A 55 14.73 -9.57 -3.66
CA MET A 55 14.44 -10.64 -2.69
C MET A 55 15.37 -11.85 -2.81
N ILE A 56 15.91 -12.15 -3.99
CA ILE A 56 16.77 -13.33 -4.24
C ILE A 56 17.84 -13.55 -3.15
N PRO A 57 18.68 -12.56 -2.79
CA PRO A 57 19.71 -12.77 -1.76
C PRO A 57 19.12 -13.15 -0.39
N PHE A 58 17.96 -12.62 -0.03
CA PHE A 58 17.28 -12.95 1.24
C PHE A 58 16.62 -14.33 1.18
N LEU A 59 16.02 -14.71 0.04
CA LEU A 59 15.50 -16.06 -0.18
C LEU A 59 16.60 -17.11 -0.11
N LEU A 60 17.74 -16.86 -0.76
CA LEU A 60 18.90 -17.74 -0.71
C LEU A 60 19.44 -17.85 0.73
N LEU A 61 19.50 -16.73 1.45
CA LEU A 61 19.94 -16.75 2.84
C LEU A 61 18.96 -17.51 3.74
N MET A 62 17.65 -17.30 3.61
CA MET A 62 16.63 -18.10 4.31
C MET A 62 16.74 -19.59 3.98
N PHE A 63 17.00 -19.94 2.71
CA PHE A 63 17.18 -21.32 2.29
C PHE A 63 18.44 -21.95 2.92
N ILE A 64 19.58 -21.24 2.89
CA ILE A 64 20.83 -21.70 3.53
C ILE A 64 20.62 -21.89 5.04
N PHE A 65 19.96 -20.93 5.70
CA PHE A 65 19.64 -21.03 7.12
C PHE A 65 18.72 -22.23 7.41
N GLY A 66 17.71 -22.47 6.57
CA GLY A 66 16.83 -23.64 6.69
C GLY A 66 17.49 -24.99 6.43
N LEU A 67 18.63 -25.03 5.73
CA LEU A 67 19.42 -26.25 5.54
C LEU A 67 20.36 -26.56 6.70
N ILE A 68 20.81 -25.53 7.44
CA ILE A 68 21.77 -25.68 8.56
C ILE A 68 21.10 -26.21 9.82
N ASP A 69 19.86 -25.81 10.08
CA ASP A 69 19.06 -26.32 11.19
C ASP A 69 17.71 -26.82 10.67
N PRO A 70 17.51 -28.15 10.56
CA PRO A 70 16.29 -28.74 10.03
C PRO A 70 15.19 -28.71 11.11
N ILE A 71 14.79 -27.51 11.54
CA ILE A 71 13.48 -27.34 12.15
C ILE A 71 12.48 -27.85 11.12
N ASN A 72 11.63 -28.80 11.51
CA ASN A 72 10.63 -29.39 10.62
C ASN A 72 9.53 -28.36 10.35
N TRP A 73 9.82 -27.34 9.53
CA TRP A 73 8.89 -26.25 9.23
C TRP A 73 7.55 -26.77 8.69
N LEU A 74 7.56 -27.91 8.00
CA LEU A 74 6.35 -28.61 7.54
C LEU A 74 5.43 -29.03 8.67
N SER A 75 5.96 -29.39 9.85
CA SER A 75 5.13 -29.75 11.02
C SER A 75 4.49 -28.55 11.72
N ILE A 76 4.99 -27.32 11.48
CA ILE A 76 4.35 -26.08 11.94
C ILE A 76 3.13 -25.76 11.06
N PHE A 77 3.16 -26.13 9.78
CA PHE A 77 2.06 -25.90 8.83
C PHE A 77 1.08 -27.06 8.71
N SER A 78 1.39 -28.24 9.27
CA SER A 78 0.46 -29.38 9.31
C SER A 78 -0.64 -29.15 10.34
N LYS A 79 -1.90 -29.22 9.90
CA LYS A 79 -3.13 -29.06 10.72
C LYS A 79 -3.29 -30.07 11.86
N GLU A 80 -2.49 -31.13 11.91
CA GLU A 80 -2.67 -32.26 12.84
C GLU A 80 -2.03 -32.08 14.21
N VAL A 81 -1.20 -31.06 14.41
CA VAL A 81 -0.55 -30.80 15.71
C VAL A 81 -1.06 -29.47 16.25
N ASN A 82 -1.45 -29.44 17.52
CA ASN A 82 -1.84 -28.23 18.24
C ASN A 82 -0.83 -27.11 17.93
N SER A 83 -1.20 -26.18 17.05
CA SER A 83 -0.26 -25.24 16.43
C SER A 83 0.41 -24.32 17.45
N GLN A 84 -0.23 -24.12 18.61
CA GLN A 84 0.35 -23.45 19.76
C GLN A 84 1.50 -24.22 20.42
N ASP A 85 1.35 -25.54 20.64
CA ASP A 85 2.36 -26.36 21.32
C ASP A 85 3.61 -26.57 20.44
N VAL A 86 3.43 -26.65 19.12
CA VAL A 86 4.56 -26.71 18.16
C VAL A 86 5.28 -25.37 18.07
N LEU A 87 4.55 -24.26 18.03
CA LEU A 87 5.15 -22.92 17.98
C LEU A 87 5.91 -22.61 19.28
N LEU A 88 5.32 -22.94 20.44
CA LEU A 88 5.96 -22.80 21.75
C LEU A 88 7.15 -23.75 21.92
N GLY A 89 7.05 -24.99 21.42
CA GLY A 89 8.15 -25.95 21.40
C GLY A 89 9.31 -25.52 20.50
N ALA A 90 9.03 -24.97 19.32
CA ALA A 90 10.05 -24.42 18.42
C ALA A 90 10.72 -23.16 19.00
N LEU A 91 9.95 -22.29 19.66
CA LEU A 91 10.45 -21.14 20.40
C LEU A 91 11.33 -21.54 21.60
N ALA A 92 10.96 -22.61 22.32
CA ALA A 92 11.71 -23.09 23.48
C ALA A 92 12.98 -23.86 23.10
N GLY A 93 12.94 -24.63 22.00
CA GLY A 93 14.05 -25.45 21.54
C GLY A 93 15.16 -24.65 20.84
N ASN A 94 14.79 -23.66 20.01
CA ASN A 94 15.73 -22.89 19.19
C ASN A 94 15.29 -21.41 19.02
N PRO A 95 15.22 -20.62 20.11
CA PRO A 95 14.69 -19.25 20.07
C PRO A 95 15.45 -18.33 19.12
N PHE A 96 16.78 -18.49 19.04
CA PHE A 96 17.63 -17.69 18.15
C PHE A 96 17.31 -17.90 16.67
N TRP A 97 17.08 -19.15 16.25
CA TRP A 97 16.75 -19.51 14.87
C TRP A 97 15.37 -18.99 14.46
N PHE A 98 14.38 -19.14 15.34
CA PHE A 98 13.04 -18.64 15.09
C PHE A 98 13.03 -17.11 14.92
N ILE A 99 13.71 -16.38 15.81
CA ILE A 99 13.86 -14.92 15.71
C ILE A 99 14.57 -14.52 14.41
N THR A 100 15.62 -15.25 14.02
CA THR A 100 16.37 -14.99 12.79
C THR A 100 15.50 -15.18 11.54
N MET A 101 14.68 -16.24 11.48
CA MET A 101 13.79 -16.49 10.35
C MET A 101 12.67 -15.46 10.23
N ILE A 102 12.07 -15.03 11.36
CA ILE A 102 11.12 -13.92 11.37
C ILE A 102 11.80 -12.65 10.86
N PHE A 103 12.99 -12.33 11.35
CA PHE A 103 13.74 -11.16 10.92
C PHE A 103 14.01 -11.19 9.41
N LEU A 104 14.48 -12.31 8.87
CA LEU A 104 14.74 -12.47 7.45
C LEU A 104 13.48 -12.33 6.60
N PHE A 105 12.37 -12.92 7.05
CA PHE A 105 11.08 -12.78 6.38
C PHE A 105 10.60 -11.33 6.36
N VAL A 106 10.72 -10.61 7.48
CA VAL A 106 10.37 -9.19 7.57
C VAL A 106 11.26 -8.35 6.63
N VAL A 107 12.57 -8.57 6.63
CA VAL A 107 13.51 -7.87 5.75
C VAL A 107 13.19 -8.15 4.28
N LEU A 108 12.86 -9.40 3.94
CA LEU A 108 12.47 -9.81 2.59
C LEU A 108 11.17 -9.13 2.13
N MET A 109 10.15 -9.06 3.00
CA MET A 109 8.90 -8.37 2.71
C MET A 109 9.10 -6.87 2.53
N LEU A 110 9.88 -6.24 3.42
CA LEU A 110 10.23 -4.84 3.31
C LEU A 110 11.01 -4.56 2.02
N ALA A 111 12.01 -5.39 1.69
CA ALA A 111 12.80 -5.26 0.49
C ALA A 111 11.92 -5.33 -0.77
N PHE A 112 10.96 -6.25 -0.81
CA PHE A 112 9.98 -6.35 -1.90
C PHE A 112 9.09 -5.11 -2.00
N VAL A 113 8.46 -4.69 -0.89
CA VAL A 113 7.57 -3.52 -0.86
C VAL A 113 8.33 -2.27 -1.28
N PHE A 114 9.57 -2.10 -0.83
CA PHE A 114 10.37 -0.94 -1.17
C PHE A 114 10.88 -0.97 -2.60
N ALA A 115 11.33 -2.12 -3.12
CA ALA A 115 11.75 -2.23 -4.50
C ALA A 115 10.57 -2.06 -5.47
N THR A 116 9.40 -2.60 -5.14
CA THR A 116 8.19 -2.39 -5.96
C THR A 116 7.79 -0.92 -6.00
N ASN A 117 7.95 -0.15 -4.91
CA ASN A 117 7.72 1.30 -4.88
C ASN A 117 8.55 2.11 -5.89
N TYR A 118 9.57 1.53 -6.53
CA TYR A 118 10.23 2.13 -7.70
C TYR A 118 9.25 2.44 -8.83
N TYR A 119 8.14 1.69 -8.93
CA TYR A 119 7.06 1.95 -9.87
C TYR A 119 6.49 3.39 -9.72
N ILE A 120 6.40 3.90 -8.49
CA ILE A 120 5.88 5.25 -8.20
C ILE A 120 6.77 6.31 -8.84
N PHE A 121 8.09 6.18 -8.65
CA PHE A 121 9.09 7.06 -9.25
C PHE A 121 8.98 7.05 -10.79
N LEU A 122 8.86 5.87 -11.39
CA LEU A 122 8.77 5.72 -12.85
C LEU A 122 7.48 6.33 -13.41
N LEU A 123 6.34 6.12 -12.75
CA LEU A 123 5.07 6.74 -13.14
C LEU A 123 5.11 8.27 -13.00
N ALA A 124 5.67 8.79 -11.92
CA ALA A 124 5.84 10.23 -11.72
C ALA A 124 6.75 10.85 -12.79
N LYS A 125 7.80 10.13 -13.19
CA LYS A 125 8.69 10.57 -14.25
C LYS A 125 8.01 10.56 -15.61
N MET A 126 7.20 9.55 -15.88
CA MET A 126 6.41 9.50 -17.10
C MET A 126 5.41 10.65 -17.18
N TYR A 127 4.71 10.92 -16.09
CA TYR A 127 3.85 12.08 -15.97
C TYR A 127 4.58 13.36 -16.39
N PHE A 128 5.77 13.58 -15.84
CA PHE A 128 6.58 14.76 -16.14
C PHE A 128 6.97 14.88 -17.62
N TYR A 129 7.29 13.77 -18.29
CA TYR A 129 7.53 13.77 -19.73
C TYR A 129 6.26 14.10 -20.52
N SER A 130 5.13 13.49 -20.14
CA SER A 130 3.83 13.71 -20.77
C SER A 130 3.38 15.17 -20.70
N VAL A 131 3.46 15.80 -19.52
CA VAL A 131 3.08 17.21 -19.33
C VAL A 131 3.97 18.17 -20.14
N ARG A 132 5.20 17.77 -20.47
CA ARG A 132 6.09 18.52 -21.37
C ARG A 132 5.85 18.26 -22.85
N GLY A 133 4.77 17.56 -23.20
CA GLY A 133 4.45 17.18 -24.57
C GLY A 133 5.42 16.16 -25.18
N LYS A 134 6.22 15.48 -24.37
CA LYS A 134 7.17 14.46 -24.84
C LYS A 134 6.58 13.08 -24.57
N LEU A 135 6.32 12.32 -25.63
CA LEU A 135 6.03 10.89 -25.49
C LEU A 135 7.25 10.17 -24.95
N LEU A 136 7.01 9.19 -24.07
CA LEU A 136 8.11 8.46 -23.45
C LEU A 136 8.74 7.54 -24.48
N ASN A 137 10.02 7.78 -24.79
CA ASN A 137 10.75 6.90 -25.68
C ASN A 137 11.17 5.65 -24.91
N TYR A 138 10.41 4.57 -25.06
CA TYR A 138 10.69 3.27 -24.44
C TYR A 138 12.08 2.71 -24.76
N LYS A 139 12.69 3.14 -25.88
CA LYS A 139 14.05 2.72 -26.28
C LYS A 139 15.15 3.41 -25.49
N LYS A 140 14.90 4.58 -24.92
CA LYS A 140 15.89 5.23 -24.05
C LYS A 140 15.74 4.62 -22.67
N ASN A 141 16.82 3.99 -22.18
CA ASN A 141 16.98 3.23 -20.91
C ASN A 141 16.70 4.05 -19.62
N LEU A 142 15.62 4.84 -19.60
CA LEU A 142 15.18 5.67 -18.50
C LEU A 142 14.90 4.84 -17.24
N TYR A 143 14.43 3.60 -17.44
CA TYR A 143 14.16 2.61 -16.39
C TYR A 143 15.42 2.03 -15.73
N PHE A 144 16.57 2.12 -16.42
CA PHE A 144 17.81 1.42 -16.06
C PHE A 144 18.98 2.35 -15.74
N SER A 145 18.73 3.65 -15.66
CA SER A 145 19.81 4.59 -15.35
C SER A 145 20.29 4.35 -13.92
N LYS A 146 21.52 3.84 -13.82
CA LYS A 146 22.23 3.58 -12.55
C LYS A 146 22.11 4.74 -11.57
N HIS A 147 22.19 5.98 -12.07
CA HIS A 147 22.03 7.19 -11.26
C HIS A 147 20.68 7.28 -10.51
N TYR A 148 19.57 6.94 -11.16
CA TYR A 148 18.25 7.01 -10.52
C TYR A 148 18.02 5.82 -9.59
N ILE A 149 18.55 4.64 -9.93
CA ILE A 149 18.48 3.46 -9.07
C ILE A 149 19.27 3.72 -7.77
N THR A 150 20.48 4.24 -7.85
CA THR A 150 21.28 4.54 -6.64
C THR A 150 20.65 5.65 -5.80
N LYS A 151 20.14 6.72 -6.40
CA LYS A 151 19.40 7.76 -5.66
C LYS A 151 18.13 7.22 -5.02
N PHE A 152 17.40 6.34 -5.71
CA PHE A 152 16.22 5.68 -5.17
C PHE A 152 16.55 4.86 -3.92
N PHE A 153 17.53 3.95 -4.00
CA PHE A 153 17.96 3.15 -2.84
C PHE A 153 18.53 4.03 -1.72
N ALA A 154 19.25 5.10 -2.04
CA ALA A 154 19.76 6.01 -1.01
C ALA A 154 18.64 6.79 -0.30
N ILE A 155 17.62 7.28 -1.03
CA ILE A 155 16.42 7.87 -0.42
C ILE A 155 15.73 6.84 0.46
N LEU A 156 15.59 5.61 -0.04
CA LEU A 156 15.01 4.51 0.71
C LEU A 156 15.77 4.18 2.01
N SER A 157 17.09 4.14 1.99
CA SER A 157 17.89 3.89 3.20
C SER A 157 17.67 4.97 4.25
N TRP A 158 17.63 6.24 3.83
CA TRP A 158 17.29 7.34 4.75
C TRP A 158 15.90 7.17 5.34
N ILE A 159 14.94 6.76 4.53
CA ILE A 159 13.56 6.51 4.96
C ILE A 159 13.48 5.41 6.01
N VAL A 160 14.13 4.27 5.76
CA VAL A 160 14.17 3.16 6.72
C VAL A 160 14.77 3.63 8.05
N MET A 161 15.84 4.44 8.01
CA MET A 161 16.41 5.02 9.22
C MET A 161 15.44 5.98 9.95
N TYR A 162 14.67 6.78 9.21
CA TYR A 162 13.64 7.65 9.80
C TYR A 162 12.46 6.88 10.40
N LEU A 163 12.14 5.68 9.90
CA LEU A 163 11.08 4.80 10.42
C LEU A 163 11.55 4.00 11.64
N LEU A 164 12.83 3.59 11.66
CA LEU A 164 13.39 2.81 12.77
C LEU A 164 13.34 3.57 14.10
N ALA A 165 13.65 4.86 14.11
CA ALA A 165 13.64 5.65 15.35
C ALA A 165 12.26 5.67 16.06
N PRO A 166 11.13 6.06 15.42
CA PRO A 166 9.83 6.02 16.05
C PRO A 166 9.37 4.59 16.35
N ALA A 167 9.70 3.59 15.50
CA ALA A 167 9.40 2.20 15.79
C ALA A 167 10.09 1.72 17.08
N ILE A 168 11.38 2.02 17.27
CA ILE A 168 12.13 1.68 18.48
C ILE A 168 11.52 2.38 19.71
N ILE A 169 11.14 3.66 19.59
CA ILE A 169 10.52 4.41 20.69
C ILE A 169 9.17 3.79 21.08
N VAL A 170 8.34 3.41 20.10
CA VAL A 170 7.02 2.81 20.35
C VAL A 170 7.18 1.42 20.94
N VAL A 171 7.99 0.56 20.32
CA VAL A 171 8.23 -0.81 20.82
C VAL A 171 8.85 -0.76 22.21
N GLY A 172 9.90 0.03 22.41
CA GLY A 172 10.54 0.22 23.72
C GLY A 172 9.59 0.80 24.76
N GLY A 173 8.75 1.76 24.37
CA GLY A 173 7.70 2.33 25.22
C GLY A 173 6.65 1.32 25.65
N VAL A 174 6.20 0.45 24.73
CA VAL A 174 5.25 -0.63 25.04
C VAL A 174 5.88 -1.66 25.99
N PHE A 175 7.13 -2.07 25.76
CA PHE A 175 7.85 -2.96 26.67
C PHE A 175 8.01 -2.34 28.07
N PHE A 176 8.35 -1.06 28.14
CA PHE A 176 8.47 -0.34 29.40
C PHE A 176 7.13 -0.26 30.15
N LEU A 177 6.03 0.06 29.45
CA LEU A 177 4.69 0.08 30.04
C LEU A 177 4.25 -1.30 30.52
N TYR A 178 4.56 -2.34 29.75
CA TYR A 178 4.27 -3.72 30.14
C TYR A 178 5.04 -4.12 31.40
N TYR A 179 6.30 -3.72 31.50
CA TYR A 179 7.10 -3.87 32.71
C TYR A 179 6.45 -3.16 33.91
N LEU A 180 6.06 -1.89 33.76
CA LEU A 180 5.38 -1.11 34.81
C LEU A 180 4.06 -1.74 35.26
N LEU A 181 3.29 -2.31 34.33
CA LEU A 181 2.06 -3.04 34.61
C LEU A 181 2.36 -4.28 35.47
N ASN A 182 3.37 -5.07 35.10
CA ASN A 182 3.73 -6.29 35.80
C ASN A 182 4.23 -6.04 37.24
N ILE A 183 4.91 -4.93 37.49
CA ILE A 183 5.33 -4.54 38.86
C ILE A 183 4.24 -3.77 39.63
N GLY A 184 3.04 -3.66 39.07
CA GLY A 184 1.88 -3.04 39.73
C GLY A 184 1.93 -1.51 39.85
N VAL A 185 2.84 -0.83 39.13
CA VAL A 185 2.98 0.63 39.19
C VAL A 185 1.85 1.33 38.43
N ILE A 186 1.31 0.71 37.37
CA ILE A 186 0.18 1.23 36.59
C ILE A 186 -0.97 0.21 36.57
N SER A 187 -2.20 0.70 36.49
CA SER A 187 -3.37 -0.16 36.30
C SER A 187 -3.47 -0.67 34.87
N VAL A 188 -4.20 -1.78 34.67
CA VAL A 188 -4.54 -2.31 33.34
C VAL A 188 -5.26 -1.25 32.48
N SER A 189 -6.13 -0.45 33.09
CA SER A 189 -6.83 0.64 32.39
C SER A 189 -5.88 1.72 31.87
N LEU A 190 -4.89 2.13 32.67
CA LEU A 190 -3.87 3.09 32.27
C LEU A 190 -2.97 2.50 31.17
N PHE A 191 -2.54 1.25 31.31
CA PHE A 191 -1.78 0.54 30.28
C PHE A 191 -2.50 0.55 28.92
N SER A 192 -3.79 0.19 28.89
CA SER A 192 -4.59 0.18 27.66
C SER A 192 -4.73 1.57 27.03
N ILE A 193 -4.90 2.63 27.83
CA ILE A 193 -4.96 4.01 27.32
C ILE A 193 -3.63 4.41 26.69
N PHE A 194 -2.51 4.15 27.37
CA PHE A 194 -1.20 4.48 26.83
C PHE A 194 -0.89 3.68 25.56
N LEU A 195 -1.20 2.38 25.55
CA LEU A 195 -1.05 1.53 24.38
C LEU A 195 -1.83 2.09 23.18
N PHE A 196 -3.08 2.50 23.39
CA PHE A 196 -3.88 3.13 22.34
C PHE A 196 -3.24 4.43 21.83
N ILE A 197 -2.77 5.31 22.72
CA ILE A 197 -2.08 6.55 22.33
C ILE A 197 -0.82 6.24 21.51
N PHE A 198 0.00 5.28 21.93
CA PHE A 198 1.20 4.86 21.20
C PHE A 198 0.86 4.35 19.80
N ILE A 199 -0.18 3.52 19.67
CA ILE A 199 -0.66 3.04 18.36
C ILE A 199 -1.11 4.19 17.48
N VAL A 200 -1.92 5.12 18.00
CA VAL A 200 -2.41 6.28 17.22
C VAL A 200 -1.24 7.17 16.76
N LEU A 201 -0.30 7.48 17.65
CA LEU A 201 0.88 8.29 17.32
C LEU A 201 1.79 7.58 16.31
N PHE A 202 1.95 6.27 16.43
CA PHE A 202 2.69 5.46 15.47
C PHE A 202 2.04 5.54 14.09
N VAL A 203 0.73 5.28 13.99
CA VAL A 203 -0.02 5.34 12.72
C VAL A 203 0.07 6.73 12.07
N ILE A 204 -0.06 7.81 12.85
CA ILE A 204 0.06 9.18 12.32
C ILE A 204 1.47 9.44 11.79
N THR A 205 2.50 8.98 12.52
CA THR A 205 3.90 9.17 12.14
C THR A 205 4.24 8.37 10.89
N GLU A 206 3.81 7.12 10.81
CA GLU A 206 3.94 6.25 9.63
C GLU A 206 3.26 6.86 8.41
N PHE A 207 2.01 7.32 8.55
CA PHE A 207 1.30 7.99 7.46
C PHE A 207 2.04 9.24 6.98
N TYR A 208 2.55 10.04 7.92
CA TYR A 208 3.29 11.25 7.61
C TYR A 208 4.63 10.98 6.91
N LEU A 209 5.36 9.96 7.35
CA LEU A 209 6.58 9.49 6.71
C LEU A 209 6.28 8.95 5.32
N PHE A 210 5.29 8.06 5.17
CA PHE A 210 4.82 7.52 3.89
C PHE A 210 4.50 8.61 2.87
N TYR A 211 3.75 9.62 3.29
CA TYR A 211 3.44 10.77 2.45
C TYR A 211 4.73 11.50 2.00
N ARG A 212 5.65 11.80 2.90
CA ARG A 212 6.93 12.47 2.59
C ARG A 212 7.83 11.65 1.66
N ILE A 213 7.81 10.32 1.81
CA ILE A 213 8.54 9.36 0.98
C ILE A 213 8.10 9.50 -0.48
N ILE A 214 6.79 9.44 -0.70
CA ILE A 214 6.22 9.58 -2.04
C ILE A 214 6.65 10.91 -2.69
N PHE A 215 6.56 12.01 -1.95
CA PHE A 215 6.99 13.32 -2.48
C PHE A 215 8.48 13.39 -2.74
N SER A 216 9.33 12.73 -1.94
CA SER A 216 10.77 12.65 -2.20
C SER A 216 11.06 11.99 -3.55
N TYR A 217 10.34 10.90 -3.88
CA TYR A 217 10.44 10.24 -5.17
C TYR A 217 9.89 11.10 -6.32
N ILE A 218 8.81 11.84 -6.09
CA ILE A 218 8.27 12.77 -7.09
C ILE A 218 9.27 13.90 -7.36
N ILE A 219 9.88 14.50 -6.32
CA ILE A 219 10.91 15.53 -6.49
C ILE A 219 12.09 14.98 -7.30
N LEU A 220 12.54 13.76 -6.99
CA LEU A 220 13.60 13.09 -7.76
C LEU A 220 13.19 12.88 -9.23
N ALA A 221 11.93 12.53 -9.49
CA ALA A 221 11.41 12.33 -10.85
C ALA A 221 11.43 13.62 -11.69
N PHE A 222 11.26 14.78 -11.05
CA PHE A 222 11.26 16.10 -11.68
C PHE A 222 12.66 16.72 -11.82
N GLU A 223 13.69 16.08 -11.27
CA GLU A 223 15.06 16.56 -11.38
C GLU A 223 15.56 16.55 -12.83
N LYS A 224 16.05 17.71 -13.30
CA LYS A 224 16.78 17.79 -14.57
C LYS A 224 18.12 17.06 -14.44
N LYS A 225 18.47 16.27 -15.44
CA LYS A 225 19.70 15.45 -15.50
C LYS A 225 21.00 16.26 -15.32
N GLU A 226 20.97 17.57 -15.52
CA GLU A 226 22.10 18.48 -15.34
C GLU A 226 22.38 18.85 -13.86
N ASN A 227 21.45 18.55 -12.94
CA ASN A 227 21.58 18.88 -11.52
C ASN A 227 21.99 17.65 -10.67
N THR A 228 23.01 16.91 -11.13
CA THR A 228 23.40 15.61 -10.56
C THR A 228 23.98 15.67 -9.15
N GLU A 229 24.40 16.84 -8.68
CA GLU A 229 25.09 17.03 -7.38
C GLU A 229 24.16 16.99 -6.17
N LYS A 230 22.85 17.02 -6.39
CA LYS A 230 21.86 17.04 -5.32
C LYS A 230 21.87 15.73 -4.52
N LYS A 231 22.29 15.80 -3.24
CA LYS A 231 22.36 14.67 -2.31
C LYS A 231 20.97 14.11 -1.98
N SER A 232 20.85 12.80 -1.76
CA SER A 232 19.57 12.12 -1.47
C SER A 232 18.79 12.73 -0.30
N LEU A 233 19.49 13.14 0.76
CA LEU A 233 18.90 13.80 1.93
C LEU A 233 18.18 15.11 1.59
N SER A 234 18.61 15.81 0.53
CA SER A 234 18.00 17.07 0.14
C SER A 234 16.59 16.89 -0.48
N TYR A 235 16.29 15.76 -1.12
CA TYR A 235 14.91 15.47 -1.58
C TYR A 235 13.96 15.30 -0.41
N ILE A 236 14.44 14.64 0.65
CA ILE A 236 13.68 14.47 1.89
C ILE A 236 13.49 15.83 2.56
N LYS A 237 14.55 16.63 2.73
CA LYS A 237 14.42 17.97 3.32
C LYS A 237 13.48 18.88 2.51
N GLU A 238 13.50 18.77 1.18
CA GLU A 238 12.58 19.52 0.32
C GLU A 238 11.14 19.00 0.41
N SER A 239 10.92 17.70 0.52
CA SER A 239 9.57 17.18 0.75
C SER A 239 9.03 17.74 2.07
N ILE A 240 9.85 17.78 3.12
CA ILE A 240 9.51 18.34 4.43
C ILE A 240 9.07 19.80 4.32
N SER A 241 9.84 20.63 3.62
CA SER A 241 9.54 22.06 3.52
C SER A 241 8.30 22.37 2.68
N LEU A 242 8.03 21.57 1.65
CA LEU A 242 6.91 21.78 0.74
C LEU A 242 5.57 21.29 1.31
N THR A 243 5.57 20.28 2.18
CA THR A 243 4.35 19.62 2.66
C THR A 243 3.82 20.16 3.99
N GLY A 244 3.61 21.48 4.09
CA GLY A 244 2.99 22.10 5.27
C GLY A 244 1.47 21.80 5.39
N GLY A 245 0.89 22.02 6.59
CA GLY A 245 -0.50 21.64 6.91
C GLY A 245 -1.57 22.13 5.93
N LYS A 246 -1.45 23.35 5.39
CA LYS A 246 -2.40 23.87 4.38
C LYS A 246 -2.35 23.10 3.05
N SER A 247 -1.17 22.58 2.67
CA SER A 247 -1.05 21.71 1.49
C SER A 247 -1.74 20.37 1.73
N ILE A 248 -1.63 19.82 2.95
CA ILE A 248 -2.27 18.55 3.32
C ILE A 248 -3.79 18.65 3.18
N ILE A 249 -4.42 19.74 3.66
CA ILE A 249 -5.87 19.93 3.53
C ILE A 249 -6.31 19.95 2.06
N LYS A 250 -5.58 20.69 1.20
CA LYS A 250 -5.84 20.71 -0.26
C LYS A 250 -5.73 19.31 -0.87
N PHE A 251 -4.73 18.56 -0.46
CA PHE A 251 -4.50 17.20 -0.94
C PHE A 251 -5.61 16.24 -0.48
N VAL A 252 -6.01 16.30 0.79
CA VAL A 252 -7.14 15.52 1.34
C VAL A 252 -8.41 15.80 0.56
N PHE A 253 -8.71 17.07 0.23
CA PHE A 253 -9.88 17.39 -0.59
C PHE A 253 -9.83 16.72 -1.97
N ILE A 254 -8.67 16.75 -2.64
CA ILE A 254 -8.47 16.07 -3.93
C ILE A 254 -8.68 14.55 -3.79
N LEU A 255 -8.14 13.95 -2.73
CA LEU A 255 -8.32 12.52 -2.46
C LEU A 255 -9.79 12.16 -2.21
N VAL A 256 -10.54 13.00 -1.50
CA VAL A 256 -11.97 12.79 -1.26
C VAL A 256 -12.74 12.80 -2.58
N VAL A 257 -12.50 13.78 -3.46
CA VAL A 257 -13.13 13.82 -4.79
C VAL A 257 -12.78 12.57 -5.59
N TYR A 258 -11.52 12.15 -5.57
CA TYR A 258 -11.08 10.92 -6.24
C TYR A 258 -11.76 9.66 -5.66
N ALA A 259 -11.91 9.59 -4.34
CA ALA A 259 -12.60 8.50 -3.67
C ALA A 259 -14.08 8.41 -4.11
N PHE A 260 -14.78 9.53 -4.24
CA PHE A 260 -16.16 9.54 -4.75
C PHE A 260 -16.30 8.95 -6.16
N ILE A 261 -15.27 9.09 -7.01
CA ILE A 261 -15.26 8.48 -8.35
C ILE A 261 -14.99 6.97 -8.28
N LEU A 262 -14.11 6.54 -7.37
CA LEU A 262 -13.74 5.13 -7.19
C LEU A 262 -14.81 4.30 -6.49
N LEU A 263 -15.52 4.88 -5.53
CA LEU A 263 -16.44 4.18 -4.63
C LEU A 263 -17.49 3.35 -5.39
N PRO A 264 -18.20 3.86 -6.41
CA PRO A 264 -19.20 3.07 -7.12
C PRO A 264 -18.64 1.78 -7.74
N ILE A 265 -17.42 1.85 -8.28
CA ILE A 265 -16.77 0.70 -8.93
C ILE A 265 -16.34 -0.33 -7.87
N GLN A 266 -15.83 0.15 -6.74
CA GLN A 266 -15.51 -0.69 -5.60
C GLN A 266 -16.78 -1.39 -5.07
N THR A 267 -17.89 -0.66 -4.91
CA THR A 267 -19.17 -1.21 -4.47
C THR A 267 -19.72 -2.27 -5.43
N ILE A 268 -19.59 -2.08 -6.75
CA ILE A 268 -19.96 -3.11 -7.74
C ILE A 268 -19.11 -4.36 -7.55
N GLN A 269 -17.80 -4.21 -7.41
CA GLN A 269 -16.88 -5.34 -7.21
C GLN A 269 -17.19 -6.10 -5.91
N ASP A 270 -17.42 -5.39 -4.81
CA ASP A 270 -17.74 -5.98 -3.51
C ASP A 270 -19.10 -6.69 -3.52
N SER A 271 -20.09 -6.13 -4.22
CA SER A 271 -21.39 -6.76 -4.43
C SER A 271 -21.28 -8.08 -5.22
N LEU A 272 -20.48 -8.09 -6.30
CA LEU A 272 -20.22 -9.30 -7.09
C LEU A 272 -19.52 -10.38 -6.25
N ASN A 273 -18.47 -10.01 -5.51
CA ASN A 273 -17.72 -10.93 -4.65
C ASN A 273 -18.60 -11.51 -3.55
N THR A 274 -19.38 -10.66 -2.88
CA THR A 274 -20.30 -11.06 -1.80
C THR A 274 -21.39 -12.00 -2.33
N ALA A 275 -21.97 -11.68 -3.50
CA ALA A 275 -22.96 -12.54 -4.12
C ALA A 275 -22.38 -13.90 -4.53
N SER A 276 -21.18 -13.92 -5.14
CA SER A 276 -20.47 -15.16 -5.50
C SER A 276 -20.15 -16.00 -4.26
N TYR A 277 -19.66 -15.38 -3.19
CA TYR A 277 -19.39 -16.04 -1.92
C TYR A 277 -20.66 -16.66 -1.35
N ASN A 278 -21.74 -15.88 -1.20
CA ASN A 278 -23.00 -16.38 -0.65
C ASN A 278 -23.60 -17.53 -1.48
N MET A 279 -23.50 -17.49 -2.81
CA MET A 279 -23.94 -18.59 -3.67
C MET A 279 -23.06 -19.84 -3.47
N SER A 280 -21.74 -19.68 -3.36
CA SER A 280 -20.81 -20.79 -3.08
C SER A 280 -21.13 -21.45 -1.74
N THR A 281 -21.40 -20.64 -0.72
CA THR A 281 -21.83 -21.08 0.60
C THR A 281 -23.15 -21.85 0.54
N ALA A 282 -24.12 -21.37 -0.24
CA ALA A 282 -25.40 -22.05 -0.44
C ALA A 282 -25.23 -23.41 -1.14
N VAL A 283 -24.35 -23.51 -2.14
CA VAL A 283 -24.04 -24.78 -2.83
C VAL A 283 -23.37 -25.76 -1.88
N ALA A 284 -22.37 -25.32 -1.11
CA ALA A 284 -21.66 -26.15 -0.15
C ALA A 284 -22.61 -26.71 0.92
N TYR A 285 -23.54 -25.89 1.43
CA TYR A 285 -24.56 -26.32 2.39
C TYR A 285 -25.58 -27.30 1.77
N LYS A 286 -26.12 -26.99 0.58
CA LYS A 286 -27.06 -27.89 -0.14
C LYS A 286 -26.44 -29.24 -0.50
N SER A 287 -25.12 -29.30 -0.65
CA SER A 287 -24.37 -30.50 -1.03
C SER A 287 -23.78 -31.23 0.19
N GLU A 288 -24.13 -30.82 1.41
CA GLU A 288 -23.66 -31.41 2.67
C GLU A 288 -22.12 -31.44 2.80
N LEU A 289 -21.42 -30.55 2.08
CA LEU A 289 -19.94 -30.47 2.09
C LEU A 289 -19.40 -29.72 3.31
N ILE A 290 -20.28 -29.13 4.13
CA ILE A 290 -19.91 -28.41 5.35
C ILE A 290 -20.26 -29.30 6.54
N GLU A 291 -19.26 -30.04 7.02
CA GLU A 291 -19.36 -30.83 8.24
C GLU A 291 -19.14 -29.92 9.48
N ASN A 292 -19.88 -30.18 10.56
CA ASN A 292 -19.77 -29.49 11.85
C ASN A 292 -19.96 -27.96 11.80
N ILE A 293 -21.15 -27.52 11.39
CA ILE A 293 -21.54 -26.11 11.49
C ILE A 293 -21.79 -25.77 12.96
N GLU A 294 -21.09 -24.74 13.47
CA GLU A 294 -21.33 -24.23 14.81
C GLU A 294 -22.77 -23.73 14.96
N ALA A 295 -23.39 -23.94 16.12
CA ALA A 295 -24.81 -23.65 16.34
C ALA A 295 -25.18 -22.17 16.07
N GLU A 296 -24.23 -21.25 16.19
CA GLU A 296 -24.39 -19.83 15.89
C GLU A 296 -24.50 -19.51 14.40
N ASP A 297 -23.86 -20.30 13.54
CA ASP A 297 -23.81 -20.06 12.10
C ASP A 297 -24.96 -20.71 11.33
N VAL A 298 -25.64 -21.70 11.92
CA VAL A 298 -26.77 -22.42 11.29
C VAL A 298 -27.82 -21.45 10.73
N LYS A 299 -28.16 -20.39 11.48
CA LYS A 299 -29.15 -19.38 11.04
C LYS A 299 -28.68 -18.59 9.81
N TYR A 300 -27.38 -18.31 9.70
CA TYR A 300 -26.80 -17.62 8.55
C TYR A 300 -26.84 -18.51 7.30
N PHE A 301 -26.47 -19.79 7.44
CA PHE A 301 -26.54 -20.78 6.36
C PHE A 301 -27.98 -21.04 5.91
N GLU A 302 -28.93 -21.17 6.85
CA GLU A 302 -30.35 -21.31 6.53
C GLU A 302 -30.90 -20.07 5.81
N TYR A 303 -30.55 -18.86 6.27
CA TYR A 303 -30.96 -17.61 5.63
C TYR A 303 -30.46 -17.51 4.19
N ILE A 304 -29.18 -17.78 3.95
CA ILE A 304 -28.59 -17.76 2.61
C ILE A 304 -29.22 -18.83 1.73
N THR A 305 -29.39 -20.05 2.25
CA THR A 305 -29.98 -21.16 1.48
C THR A 305 -31.44 -20.88 1.14
N LYS A 306 -32.19 -20.22 2.04
CA LYS A 306 -33.56 -19.76 1.79
C LYS A 306 -33.61 -18.71 0.66
N LYS A 307 -32.64 -17.80 0.60
CA LYS A 307 -32.54 -16.78 -0.47
C LYS A 307 -32.32 -17.40 -1.86
N TYR A 308 -31.67 -18.57 -1.93
CA TYR A 308 -31.38 -19.29 -3.17
C TYR A 308 -32.16 -20.61 -3.31
N LYS A 309 -33.28 -20.74 -2.58
CA LYS A 309 -34.07 -21.98 -2.53
C LYS A 309 -34.60 -22.39 -3.92
N SER A 310 -34.96 -21.43 -4.74
CA SER A 310 -35.52 -21.65 -6.09
C SER A 310 -34.47 -22.02 -7.14
N ASN A 311 -33.17 -21.91 -6.85
CA ASN A 311 -32.11 -22.24 -7.79
C ASN A 311 -31.58 -23.65 -7.56
N THR A 312 -31.36 -24.39 -8.65
CA THR A 312 -30.64 -25.67 -8.60
C THR A 312 -29.16 -25.42 -8.28
N SER A 313 -28.44 -26.46 -7.83
CA SER A 313 -26.99 -26.35 -7.58
C SER A 313 -26.23 -26.00 -8.86
N GLU A 314 -26.66 -26.53 -10.01
CA GLU A 314 -26.07 -26.24 -11.33
C GLU A 314 -26.28 -24.78 -11.74
N GLU A 315 -27.51 -24.25 -11.58
CA GLU A 315 -27.78 -22.82 -11.81
C GLU A 315 -26.95 -21.90 -10.91
N LEU A 316 -26.69 -22.32 -9.66
CA LEU A 316 -25.84 -21.57 -8.74
C LEU A 316 -24.38 -21.59 -9.17
N LEU A 317 -23.87 -22.74 -9.61
CA LEU A 317 -22.49 -22.86 -10.14
C LEU A 317 -22.28 -22.00 -11.38
N ASP A 318 -23.25 -21.97 -12.30
CA ASP A 318 -23.21 -21.10 -13.48
C ASP A 318 -23.20 -19.62 -13.10
N LYS A 319 -24.06 -19.23 -12.14
CA LYS A 319 -24.08 -17.86 -11.61
C LYS A 319 -22.78 -17.50 -10.90
N ILE A 320 -22.21 -18.39 -10.09
CA ILE A 320 -20.90 -18.19 -9.45
C ILE A 320 -19.82 -17.94 -10.51
N SER A 321 -19.78 -18.78 -11.55
CA SER A 321 -18.85 -18.63 -12.68
C SER A 321 -19.02 -17.28 -13.38
N LEU A 322 -20.26 -16.87 -13.67
CA LEU A 322 -20.57 -15.58 -14.26
C LEU A 322 -20.13 -14.41 -13.37
N TYR A 323 -20.47 -14.44 -12.08
CA TYR A 323 -20.14 -13.37 -11.12
C TYR A 323 -18.64 -13.27 -10.89
N THR A 324 -17.93 -14.40 -10.88
CA THR A 324 -16.47 -14.45 -10.82
C THR A 324 -15.85 -13.79 -12.05
N LYS A 325 -16.32 -14.13 -13.27
CA LYS A 325 -15.86 -13.50 -14.52
C LYS A 325 -16.16 -12.00 -14.54
N LEU A 326 -17.34 -11.57 -14.09
CA LEU A 326 -17.70 -10.16 -13.97
C LEU A 326 -16.82 -9.44 -12.95
N SER A 327 -16.51 -10.07 -11.81
CA SER A 327 -15.61 -9.50 -10.80
C SER A 327 -14.21 -9.29 -11.36
N PHE A 328 -13.68 -10.29 -12.09
CA PHE A 328 -12.40 -10.13 -12.82
C PHE A 328 -12.47 -9.00 -13.85
N PHE A 329 -13.54 -8.92 -14.64
CA PHE A 329 -13.73 -7.85 -15.61
C PHE A 329 -13.74 -6.47 -14.94
N VAL A 330 -14.50 -6.30 -13.86
CA VAL A 330 -14.56 -5.04 -13.07
C VAL A 330 -13.19 -4.72 -12.46
N TYR A 331 -12.47 -5.72 -11.95
CA TYR A 331 -11.10 -5.54 -11.45
C TYR A 331 -10.15 -5.00 -12.53
N PHE A 332 -10.16 -5.61 -13.72
CA PHE A 332 -9.35 -5.14 -14.85
C PHE A 332 -9.77 -3.74 -15.30
N LEU A 333 -11.07 -3.49 -15.44
CA LEU A 333 -11.61 -2.18 -15.78
C LEU A 333 -11.14 -1.12 -14.77
N ARG A 334 -11.20 -1.42 -13.48
CA ARG A 334 -10.69 -0.57 -12.41
C ARG A 334 -9.19 -0.30 -12.55
N TYR A 335 -8.39 -1.33 -12.81
CA TYR A 335 -6.95 -1.17 -13.03
C TYR A 335 -6.63 -0.30 -14.26
N PHE A 336 -7.32 -0.52 -15.38
CA PHE A 336 -7.14 0.24 -16.61
C PHE A 336 -7.55 1.69 -16.47
N LEU A 337 -8.70 1.95 -15.85
CA LEU A 337 -9.24 3.30 -15.67
C LEU A 337 -8.63 4.07 -14.51
N PHE A 338 -8.20 3.41 -13.43
CA PHE A 338 -7.79 4.10 -12.19
C PHE A 338 -6.41 3.70 -11.67
N GLY A 339 -5.86 2.57 -12.11
CA GLY A 339 -4.49 2.20 -11.78
C GLY A 339 -3.53 3.33 -12.12
N GLY A 340 -2.64 3.68 -11.19
CA GLY A 340 -1.67 4.76 -11.33
C GLY A 340 -2.21 6.19 -11.19
N ILE A 341 -3.53 6.42 -11.12
CA ILE A 341 -4.08 7.78 -10.96
C ILE A 341 -3.62 8.42 -9.65
N GLY A 342 -3.49 7.66 -8.56
CA GLY A 342 -2.96 8.22 -7.30
C GLY A 342 -1.60 8.88 -7.49
N VAL A 343 -0.69 8.25 -8.24
CA VAL A 343 0.63 8.81 -8.55
C VAL A 343 0.53 10.04 -9.46
N LEU A 344 -0.41 10.05 -10.41
CA LEU A 344 -0.69 11.22 -11.24
C LEU A 344 -1.19 12.40 -10.41
N LEU A 345 -2.16 12.17 -9.53
CA LEU A 345 -2.70 13.18 -8.62
C LEU A 345 -1.61 13.77 -7.75
N LEU A 346 -0.76 12.92 -7.15
CA LEU A 346 0.37 13.35 -6.34
C LEU A 346 1.41 14.15 -7.14
N SER A 347 1.76 13.69 -8.35
CA SER A 347 2.73 14.35 -9.23
C SER A 347 2.22 15.71 -9.72
N SER A 348 0.92 15.78 -10.05
CA SER A 348 0.28 17.01 -10.50
C SER A 348 0.07 18.00 -9.35
N PHE A 349 -0.30 17.49 -8.17
CA PHE A 349 -0.36 18.29 -6.95
C PHE A 349 1.02 18.88 -6.61
N TYR A 350 2.09 18.08 -6.71
CA TYR A 350 3.45 18.57 -6.54
C TYR A 350 3.75 19.71 -7.53
N TYR A 351 3.45 19.52 -8.82
CA TYR A 351 3.76 20.49 -9.85
C TYR A 351 2.99 21.80 -9.74
N HIS A 352 1.66 21.75 -9.52
CA HIS A 352 0.82 22.95 -9.53
C HIS A 352 0.65 23.61 -8.16
N VAL A 353 0.73 22.84 -7.07
CA VAL A 353 0.44 23.34 -5.71
C VAL A 353 1.70 23.54 -4.87
N LEU A 354 2.68 22.64 -4.99
CA LEU A 354 3.87 22.68 -4.15
C LEU A 354 5.01 23.45 -4.78
N LEU A 355 5.33 23.19 -6.05
CA LEU A 355 6.42 23.86 -6.75
C LEU A 355 6.16 25.37 -6.97
N ARG A 356 4.93 25.77 -7.27
CA ARG A 356 4.57 27.20 -7.47
C ARG A 356 4.62 28.07 -6.20
N LYS A 357 4.87 27.47 -5.03
CA LYS A 357 5.09 28.22 -3.77
C LYS A 357 6.53 28.66 -3.58
N LYS A 358 7.46 28.09 -4.34
CA LYS A 358 8.83 28.60 -4.50
C LYS A 358 8.83 29.65 -5.59
#